data_AF-A0A3S4FLU0-F1
#
_entry.id   AF-A0A3S4FLU0-F1
#
_cell.length_a   1.000
_cell.length_b   1.000
_cell.length_c   1.000
_cell.angle_alpha   90.00
_cell.angle_beta   90.00
_cell.angle_gamma   90.00
#
_symmetry.space_group_name_H-M   'P 1'
#
loop_
_entity.id
_entity.type
_entity.pdbx_description
1 polymer ?
#
loop_
_entity_poly.entity_id
_entity_poly.type
_entity_poly.pdbx_seq_one_letter_code
_entity_poly.pdbx_strand_id
1 'polypeptide(L)'
;MVLWHLRVCGQDEKDPNHIKVGVIVGAEQQVAEVAQKVAKEKYGLDVELVTFNDYVLPNEALSKGDIDANAFQHKPYLDQQIKDRGYKLVSVGKTFVYPIAGYSKKIKSLDELKDGSQVAVPNDPTNLGRSLLLLQKVGLIKLKDGVGLLPTSLDVVENPKI
;
A
#
# COMPACT_ATOMS: atom_id res chain seq x y z
N MET A 1 4.76 1.27 4.71
CA MET A 1 5.18 2.65 5.04
C MET A 1 4.12 3.58 4.52
N VAL A 2 3.08 3.77 5.31
CA VAL A 2 1.93 4.59 4.95
C VAL A 2 2.31 6.08 4.96
N LEU A 3 1.80 6.84 3.98
CA LEU A 3 2.33 8.14 3.53
C LEU A 3 1.25 9.21 3.39
N TRP A 4 1.31 10.24 4.23
CA TRP A 4 0.46 11.44 4.17
C TRP A 4 0.82 12.35 2.99
N HIS A 5 -0.12 13.17 2.52
CA HIS A 5 0.03 14.07 1.36
C HIS A 5 -0.88 15.28 1.53
N LEU A 6 -0.48 16.49 1.11
CA LEU A 6 -1.30 17.72 1.16
C LEU A 6 -1.19 18.50 -0.16
N ARG A 7 -2.27 19.13 -0.60
CA ARG A 7 -2.30 20.06 -1.74
C ARG A 7 -2.71 21.46 -1.25
N VAL A 8 -2.03 22.50 -1.73
CA VAL A 8 -2.42 23.89 -1.51
C VAL A 8 -2.96 24.44 -2.83
N CYS A 9 -4.26 24.74 -2.90
CA CYS A 9 -4.85 26.00 -3.42
C CYS A 9 -6.39 25.88 -3.55
N GLY A 10 -7.14 26.85 -3.02
CA GLY A 10 -8.58 27.07 -3.29
C GLY A 10 -9.34 27.68 -2.12
N GLN A 11 -9.85 28.91 -2.27
CA GLN A 11 -10.60 29.69 -1.29
C GLN A 11 -12.03 29.15 -1.08
N ASP A 12 -12.16 28.13 -0.25
CA ASP A 12 -13.32 27.97 0.61
C ASP A 12 -12.81 28.14 2.04
N GLU A 13 -13.57 28.80 2.90
CA GLU A 13 -13.25 28.98 4.32
C GLU A 13 -13.38 27.62 5.03
N LYS A 14 -12.49 26.68 4.69
CA LYS A 14 -12.34 25.41 5.38
C LYS A 14 -11.87 25.74 6.79
N ASP A 15 -12.59 25.23 7.80
CA ASP A 15 -12.12 25.25 9.18
C ASP A 15 -10.67 24.75 9.19
N PRO A 16 -9.68 25.57 9.59
CA PRO A 16 -8.27 25.18 9.57
C PRO A 16 -7.99 23.99 10.50
N ASN A 17 -8.92 23.68 11.40
CA ASN A 17 -8.85 22.54 12.30
C ASN A 17 -9.65 21.33 11.81
N HIS A 18 -10.11 21.29 10.55
CA HIS A 18 -10.78 20.13 9.98
C HIS A 18 -10.02 19.56 8.78
N ILE A 19 -9.77 18.25 8.78
CA ILE A 19 -9.13 17.53 7.67
C ILE A 19 -9.83 16.21 7.35
N LYS A 20 -9.91 15.86 6.07
CA LYS A 20 -10.39 14.57 5.57
C LYS A 20 -9.23 13.64 5.24
N VAL A 21 -9.25 12.43 5.79
CA VAL A 21 -8.17 11.46 5.66
C VAL A 21 -8.69 10.14 5.11
N GLY A 22 -8.19 9.76 3.92
CA GLY A 22 -8.48 8.49 3.29
C GLY A 22 -7.74 7.32 3.94
N VAL A 23 -8.45 6.29 4.37
CA VAL A 23 -7.90 5.08 5.02
C VAL A 23 -8.53 3.80 4.46
N ILE A 24 -7.83 2.68 4.57
CA ILE A 24 -8.35 1.38 4.15
C ILE A 24 -9.12 0.74 5.30
N VAL A 25 -10.27 0.15 4.99
CA VAL A 25 -11.08 -0.62 5.95
C VAL A 25 -10.27 -1.78 6.56
N GLY A 26 -10.46 -2.05 7.85
CA GLY A 26 -9.77 -3.13 8.56
C GLY A 26 -8.81 -2.63 9.63
N ALA A 27 -7.64 -3.26 9.75
CA ALA A 27 -6.68 -2.94 10.81
C ALA A 27 -6.13 -1.52 10.70
N GLU A 28 -5.93 -1.01 9.49
CA GLU A 28 -5.48 0.35 9.22
C GLU A 28 -6.50 1.38 9.69
N GLN A 29 -7.79 1.14 9.47
CA GLN A 29 -8.87 1.99 9.98
C GLN A 29 -8.84 2.05 11.52
N GLN A 30 -8.69 0.91 12.20
CA GLN A 30 -8.63 0.88 13.68
C GLN A 30 -7.47 1.73 14.23
N VAL A 31 -6.31 1.68 13.56
CA VAL A 31 -5.17 2.55 13.91
C VAL A 31 -5.49 4.02 13.65
N ALA A 32 -6.15 4.33 12.54
CA ALA A 32 -6.55 5.69 12.21
C ALA A 32 -7.60 6.26 13.18
N GLU A 33 -8.53 5.46 13.68
CA GLU A 33 -9.51 5.85 14.71
C GLU A 33 -8.82 6.24 16.02
N VAL A 34 -7.75 5.52 16.41
CA VAL A 34 -6.92 5.91 17.56
C VAL A 34 -6.21 7.23 17.29
N ALA A 35 -5.63 7.41 16.09
CA ALA A 35 -4.97 8.65 15.71
C ALA A 35 -5.94 9.84 15.67
N GLN A 36 -7.17 9.65 15.19
CA GLN A 36 -8.25 10.64 15.19
C GLN A 36 -8.58 11.10 16.62
N LYS A 37 -8.73 10.18 17.57
CA LYS A 37 -8.98 10.52 18.98
C LYS A 37 -7.83 11.36 19.57
N VAL A 38 -6.59 10.92 19.35
CA VAL A 38 -5.40 11.65 19.81
C VAL A 38 -5.30 13.04 19.18
N ALA A 39 -5.63 13.16 17.88
CA ALA A 39 -5.65 14.42 17.15
C ALA A 39 -6.63 15.42 17.80
N LYS A 40 -7.85 14.96 18.10
CA LYS A 40 -8.88 15.78 18.75
C LYS A 40 -8.49 16.18 20.17
N GLU A 41 -8.10 15.21 21.00
CA GLU A 41 -7.83 15.41 22.42
C GLU A 41 -6.61 16.28 22.71
N LYS A 42 -5.55 16.14 21.90
CA LYS A 42 -4.27 16.83 22.16
C LYS A 42 -4.07 18.09 21.34
N TYR A 43 -4.67 18.16 20.16
CA TYR A 43 -4.39 19.23 19.20
C TYR A 43 -5.65 19.99 18.76
N GLY A 44 -6.83 19.59 19.23
CA GLY A 44 -8.09 20.21 18.81
C GLY A 44 -8.43 19.95 17.33
N LEU A 45 -7.71 19.04 16.67
CA LEU A 45 -7.87 18.76 15.25
C LEU A 45 -9.03 17.79 15.02
N ASP A 46 -9.99 18.22 14.21
CA ASP A 46 -11.11 17.43 13.74
C ASP A 46 -10.71 16.64 12.50
N VAL A 47 -10.61 15.32 12.65
CA VAL A 47 -10.21 14.42 11.54
C VAL A 47 -11.43 13.64 11.10
N GLU A 48 -11.87 13.82 9.85
CA GLU A 48 -12.87 12.97 9.20
C GLU A 48 -12.17 11.80 8.51
N LEU A 49 -12.48 10.58 8.91
CA LEU A 49 -11.95 9.38 8.25
C LEU A 49 -12.86 8.98 7.09
N VAL A 50 -12.30 8.96 5.87
CA VAL A 50 -12.97 8.50 4.66
C VAL A 50 -12.43 7.10 4.33
N THR A 51 -13.31 6.10 4.34
CA THR A 51 -12.89 4.70 4.21
C THR A 51 -12.96 4.22 2.76
N PHE A 52 -11.98 3.41 2.37
CA PHE A 52 -11.87 2.79 1.06
C PHE A 52 -11.65 1.28 1.21
N ASN A 53 -12.09 0.51 0.23
CA ASN A 53 -11.94 -0.95 0.16
C ASN A 53 -11.01 -1.41 -0.97
N ASP A 54 -10.36 -0.48 -1.68
CA ASP A 54 -9.38 -0.73 -2.73
C ASP A 54 -8.22 0.28 -2.67
N TYR A 55 -7.18 0.05 -3.49
CA TYR A 55 -5.94 0.83 -3.49
C TYR A 55 -5.83 1.86 -4.63
N VAL A 56 -6.83 1.94 -5.50
CA VAL A 56 -6.85 2.87 -6.64
C VAL A 56 -7.53 4.18 -6.24
N LEU A 57 -8.73 4.09 -5.67
CA LEU A 57 -9.55 5.26 -5.35
C LEU A 57 -8.92 6.26 -4.37
N PRO A 58 -8.14 5.87 -3.33
CA PRO A 58 -7.60 6.85 -2.37
C PRO A 58 -6.67 7.91 -3.00
N ASN A 59 -5.90 7.54 -4.02
CA ASN A 59 -5.02 8.51 -4.71
C ASN A 59 -5.80 9.41 -5.68
N GLU A 60 -6.82 8.86 -6.33
CA GLU A 60 -7.70 9.63 -7.20
C GLU A 60 -8.48 10.67 -6.40
N ALA A 61 -9.11 10.27 -5.29
CA ALA A 61 -9.83 11.16 -4.38
C ALA A 61 -8.94 12.29 -3.87
N LEU A 62 -7.71 11.98 -3.44
CA LEU A 62 -6.75 12.98 -3.01
C LEU A 62 -6.33 13.92 -4.14
N SER A 63 -6.09 13.38 -5.35
CA SER A 63 -5.72 14.21 -6.49
C SER A 63 -6.85 15.14 -6.94
N LYS A 64 -8.11 14.75 -6.72
CA LYS A 64 -9.32 15.55 -6.98
C LYS A 64 -9.63 16.56 -5.88
N GLY A 65 -9.07 16.35 -4.68
CA GLY A 65 -9.31 17.21 -3.51
C GLY A 65 -10.50 16.79 -2.66
N ASP A 66 -11.04 15.59 -2.88
CA ASP A 66 -12.15 15.01 -2.11
C ASP A 66 -11.71 14.65 -0.67
N ILE A 67 -10.42 14.38 -0.50
CA ILE A 67 -9.74 14.19 0.79
C ILE A 67 -8.48 15.04 0.82
N ASP A 68 -8.05 15.45 2.02
CA ASP A 68 -6.89 16.32 2.21
C ASP A 68 -5.59 15.51 2.31
N ALA A 69 -5.67 14.26 2.78
CA ALA A 69 -4.57 13.30 2.81
C ALA A 69 -5.08 11.85 2.70
N ASN A 70 -4.19 10.89 2.41
CA ASN A 70 -4.48 9.47 2.59
C ASN A 70 -3.37 8.75 3.34
N ALA A 71 -3.68 7.60 3.92
CA ALA A 71 -2.78 6.82 4.74
C ALA A 71 -2.95 5.30 4.48
N PHE A 72 -2.42 4.80 3.34
CA PHE A 72 -2.56 3.37 2.98
C PHE A 72 -1.39 2.73 2.21
N GLN A 73 -0.62 3.52 1.46
CA GLN A 73 0.35 3.00 0.49
C GLN A 73 1.80 3.18 0.92
N HIS A 74 2.72 2.41 0.32
CA HIS A 74 4.16 2.62 0.44
C HIS A 74 4.78 3.36 -0.75
N LYS A 75 6.01 3.87 -0.57
CA LYS A 75 6.69 4.73 -1.54
C LYS A 75 6.79 4.13 -2.96
N PRO A 76 7.15 2.85 -3.18
CA PRO A 76 7.16 2.30 -4.52
C PRO A 76 5.80 2.35 -5.22
N TYR A 77 4.71 2.07 -4.48
CA TYR A 77 3.34 2.14 -5.01
C TYR A 77 2.98 3.58 -5.38
N LEU A 78 3.26 4.54 -4.50
CA LEU A 78 3.04 5.96 -4.79
C LEU A 78 3.82 6.39 -6.05
N ASP A 79 5.09 6.04 -6.15
CA ASP A 79 5.93 6.40 -7.29
C ASP A 79 5.40 5.82 -8.60
N GLN A 80 4.93 4.57 -8.55
CA GLN A 80 4.29 3.93 -9.70
C GLN A 80 2.98 4.64 -10.08
N GLN A 81 2.15 4.99 -9.10
CA GLN A 81 0.91 5.74 -9.34
C GLN A 81 1.16 7.13 -9.92
N ILE A 82 2.19 7.85 -9.43
CA ILE A 82 2.61 9.14 -10.00
C ILE A 82 3.07 8.96 -11.44
N LYS A 83 3.90 7.95 -11.71
CA LYS A 83 4.38 7.64 -13.06
C LYS A 83 3.24 7.31 -14.02
N ASP A 84 2.28 6.49 -13.59
CA ASP A 84 1.23 5.96 -14.46
C ASP A 84 0.03 6.89 -14.63
N ARG A 85 -0.25 7.74 -13.64
CA ARG A 85 -1.45 8.60 -13.61
C ARG A 85 -1.13 10.10 -13.64
N GLY A 86 0.14 10.49 -13.55
CA GLY A 86 0.56 11.90 -13.55
C GLY A 86 0.14 12.67 -12.29
N TYR A 87 -0.13 11.96 -11.19
CA TYR A 87 -0.53 12.59 -9.93
C TYR A 87 0.56 13.52 -9.38
N LYS A 88 0.14 14.66 -8.81
CA LYS A 88 1.04 15.61 -8.13
C LYS A 88 1.01 15.39 -6.62
N LEU A 89 1.38 14.17 -6.22
CA LEU A 89 1.30 13.69 -4.85
C LEU A 89 2.71 13.59 -4.27
N VAL A 90 2.91 14.09 -3.04
CA VAL A 90 4.15 13.97 -2.27
C VAL A 90 3.97 13.33 -0.89
N SER A 91 4.86 12.41 -0.57
CA SER A 91 5.09 11.88 0.77
C SER A 91 5.36 12.98 1.80
N VAL A 92 4.57 13.11 2.87
CA VAL A 92 4.86 14.01 3.99
C VAL A 92 5.21 13.31 5.31
N GLY A 93 5.12 11.98 5.38
CA GLY A 93 5.50 11.26 6.60
C GLY A 93 5.43 9.74 6.47
N LYS A 94 6.15 9.04 7.35
CA LYS A 94 6.13 7.57 7.45
C LYS A 94 5.40 7.19 8.73
N THR A 95 4.49 6.22 8.68
CA THR A 95 3.83 5.72 9.89
C THR A 95 4.39 4.36 10.34
N PHE A 96 4.00 3.28 9.67
CA PHE A 96 4.34 1.90 10.02
C PHE A 96 4.74 1.07 8.80
N VAL A 97 5.41 -0.05 9.06
CA VAL A 97 5.81 -1.03 8.06
C VAL A 97 5.11 -2.35 8.37
N TYR A 98 4.29 -2.83 7.44
CA TYR A 98 3.76 -4.19 7.45
C TYR A 98 4.65 -5.09 6.59
N PRO A 99 5.27 -6.12 7.19
CA PRO A 99 5.98 -7.15 6.43
C PRO A 99 5.02 -7.87 5.48
N ILE A 100 5.46 -8.14 4.25
CA ILE A 100 4.74 -9.04 3.36
C ILE A 100 5.12 -10.47 3.71
N ALA A 101 4.13 -11.36 3.77
CA ALA A 101 4.32 -12.77 4.12
C ALA A 101 3.41 -13.66 3.27
N GLY A 102 3.85 -14.91 3.10
CA GLY A 102 3.02 -15.97 2.54
C GLY A 102 2.18 -16.62 3.63
N TYR A 103 0.95 -17.00 3.29
CA TYR A 103 0.03 -17.69 4.20
C TYR A 103 -0.56 -18.91 3.50
N SER A 104 -0.87 -19.95 4.24
CA SER A 104 -1.58 -21.11 3.71
C SER A 104 -2.63 -21.61 4.68
N LYS A 105 -3.77 -22.05 4.14
CA LYS A 105 -4.78 -22.82 4.85
C LYS A 105 -4.57 -24.33 4.72
N LYS A 106 -3.67 -24.77 3.84
CA LYS A 106 -3.50 -26.17 3.42
C LYS A 106 -2.23 -26.82 3.95
N ILE A 107 -1.16 -26.05 4.09
CA ILE A 107 0.15 -26.52 4.53
C ILE A 107 0.64 -25.68 5.70
N LYS A 108 1.50 -26.25 6.55
CA LYS A 108 2.06 -25.55 7.72
C LYS A 108 3.49 -25.07 7.49
N SER A 109 4.17 -25.61 6.49
CA SER A 109 5.56 -25.32 6.18
C SER A 109 5.80 -25.36 4.67
N LEU A 110 6.90 -24.76 4.19
CA LEU A 110 7.25 -24.76 2.76
C LEU A 110 7.65 -26.16 2.25
N ASP A 111 8.10 -27.06 3.13
CA ASP A 111 8.50 -28.43 2.77
C ASP A 111 7.31 -29.31 2.38
N GLU A 112 6.09 -28.91 2.79
CA GLU A 112 4.84 -29.56 2.41
C GLU A 112 4.32 -29.14 1.02
N LEU A 113 4.99 -28.19 0.34
CA LEU A 113 4.64 -27.82 -1.04
C LEU A 113 4.85 -29.02 -1.98
N LYS A 114 3.80 -29.35 -2.72
CA LYS A 114 3.81 -30.37 -3.77
C LYS A 114 4.06 -29.72 -5.12
N ASP A 115 4.63 -30.46 -6.05
CA ASP A 115 4.79 -30.00 -7.43
C ASP A 115 3.45 -29.60 -8.04
N GLY A 116 3.42 -28.46 -8.72
CA GLY A 116 2.19 -27.87 -9.28
C GLY A 116 1.31 -27.16 -8.25
N SER A 117 1.82 -26.86 -7.05
CA SER A 117 1.09 -26.06 -6.07
C SER A 117 0.89 -24.64 -6.56
N GLN A 118 -0.33 -24.12 -6.47
CA GLN A 118 -0.63 -22.75 -6.90
C GLN A 118 -0.37 -21.74 -5.77
N VAL A 119 0.34 -20.67 -6.10
CA VAL A 119 0.56 -19.51 -5.22
C VAL A 119 -0.14 -18.29 -5.82
N ALA A 120 -1.09 -17.74 -5.07
CA ALA A 120 -1.70 -16.46 -5.42
C ALA A 120 -0.78 -15.31 -5.03
N VAL A 121 -0.62 -14.33 -5.92
CA VAL A 121 0.17 -13.12 -5.71
C VAL A 121 -0.66 -11.87 -6.06
N PRO A 122 -0.33 -10.69 -5.50
CA PRO A 122 -0.95 -9.43 -5.89
C PRO A 122 -0.76 -9.15 -7.39
N ASN A 123 -1.70 -8.42 -7.99
CA ASN A 123 -1.69 -8.09 -9.41
C ASN A 123 -1.18 -6.67 -9.71
N ASP A 124 -1.05 -5.78 -8.71
CA ASP A 124 -0.42 -4.48 -8.92
C ASP A 124 1.11 -4.62 -9.03
N PRO A 125 1.79 -3.84 -9.90
CA PRO A 125 3.20 -4.07 -10.22
C PRO A 125 4.13 -4.10 -9.01
N THR A 126 3.89 -3.22 -8.03
CA THR A 126 4.81 -3.03 -6.92
C THR A 126 4.66 -4.13 -5.86
N ASN A 127 3.44 -4.56 -5.56
CA ASN A 127 3.22 -5.67 -4.62
C ASN A 127 3.43 -7.05 -5.28
N LEU A 128 3.20 -7.17 -6.60
CA LEU A 128 3.64 -8.33 -7.37
C LEU A 128 5.17 -8.46 -7.25
N GLY A 129 5.90 -7.38 -7.52
CA GLY A 129 7.36 -7.35 -7.41
C GLY A 129 7.86 -7.77 -6.03
N ARG A 130 7.28 -7.19 -4.96
CA ARG A 130 7.59 -7.60 -3.56
C ARG A 130 7.34 -9.08 -3.30
N SER A 131 6.27 -9.63 -3.85
CA SER A 131 5.90 -11.04 -3.66
C SER A 131 6.86 -11.97 -4.40
N LEU A 132 7.21 -11.67 -5.65
CA LEU A 132 8.18 -12.45 -6.42
C LEU A 132 9.57 -12.41 -5.80
N LEU A 133 10.01 -11.26 -5.30
CA LEU A 133 11.27 -11.13 -4.57
C LEU A 133 11.25 -11.95 -3.27
N LEU A 134 10.11 -12.01 -2.57
CA LEU A 134 9.95 -12.87 -1.40
C LEU A 134 10.05 -14.36 -1.78
N LEU A 135 9.35 -14.79 -2.83
CA LEU A 135 9.41 -16.17 -3.33
C LEU A 135 10.82 -16.57 -3.74
N GLN A 136 11.57 -15.67 -4.40
CA GLN A 136 12.98 -15.88 -4.70
C GLN A 136 13.82 -16.01 -3.42
N LYS A 137 13.62 -15.12 -2.45
CA LYS A 137 14.36 -15.13 -1.19
C LYS A 137 14.19 -16.45 -0.42
N VAL A 138 13.04 -17.10 -0.53
CA VAL A 138 12.77 -18.41 0.09
C VAL A 138 13.05 -19.60 -0.83
N GLY A 139 13.66 -19.37 -2.01
CA GLY A 139 14.12 -20.42 -2.93
C GLY A 139 13.01 -21.14 -3.69
N LEU A 140 11.80 -20.57 -3.77
CA LEU A 140 10.68 -21.19 -4.50
C LEU A 140 10.72 -20.91 -6.01
N ILE A 141 11.33 -19.79 -6.39
CA ILE A 141 11.54 -19.40 -7.79
C ILE A 141 12.93 -18.75 -7.92
N LYS A 142 13.40 -18.59 -9.15
CA LYS A 142 14.53 -17.73 -9.50
C LYS A 142 14.10 -16.69 -10.51
N LEU A 143 14.46 -15.44 -10.27
CA LEU A 143 14.22 -14.33 -11.18
C LEU A 143 15.48 -14.06 -12.02
N LYS A 144 15.31 -13.42 -13.18
CA LYS A 144 16.42 -12.86 -13.95
C LYS A 144 17.23 -11.89 -13.09
N ASP A 145 18.52 -11.81 -13.35
CA ASP A 145 19.38 -10.83 -12.70
C ASP A 145 19.00 -9.41 -13.13
N GLY A 146 19.17 -8.44 -12.22
CA GLY A 146 18.97 -7.01 -12.53
C GLY A 146 17.52 -6.54 -12.65
N VAL A 147 16.53 -7.36 -12.29
CA VAL A 147 15.08 -7.00 -12.37
C VAL A 147 14.64 -5.89 -11.40
N GLY A 148 15.48 -5.54 -10.42
CA GLY A 148 15.18 -4.49 -9.45
C GLY A 148 13.97 -4.79 -8.57
N LEU A 149 13.14 -3.76 -8.31
CA LEU A 149 11.97 -3.86 -7.42
C LEU A 149 10.66 -4.21 -8.12
N LEU A 150 10.64 -4.26 -9.45
CA LEU A 150 9.44 -4.48 -10.26
C LEU A 150 9.54 -5.70 -11.18
N PRO A 151 10.01 -6.87 -10.69
CA PRO A 151 9.95 -8.08 -11.50
C PRO A 151 8.50 -8.45 -11.83
N THR A 152 8.34 -9.10 -12.98
CA THR A 152 7.07 -9.68 -13.43
C THR A 152 7.17 -11.21 -13.45
N SER A 153 6.05 -11.89 -13.67
CA SER A 153 6.06 -13.35 -13.89
C SER A 153 6.90 -13.77 -15.11
N LEU A 154 7.07 -12.88 -16.10
CA LEU A 154 7.92 -13.12 -17.27
C LEU A 154 9.42 -13.10 -16.96
N ASP A 155 9.78 -12.68 -15.76
CA ASP A 155 11.16 -12.64 -15.27
C ASP A 155 11.54 -13.87 -14.46
N VAL A 156 10.63 -14.82 -14.28
CA VAL A 156 10.92 -16.11 -13.64
C VAL A 156 11.68 -17.00 -14.62
N VAL A 157 12.90 -17.41 -14.24
CA VAL A 157 13.77 -18.28 -15.06
C VAL A 157 13.81 -19.72 -14.55
N GLU A 158 13.52 -19.94 -13.27
CA GLU A 158 13.40 -21.28 -12.69
C GLU A 158 12.18 -21.31 -11.74
N ASN A 159 11.38 -22.37 -11.84
CA ASN A 159 10.20 -22.59 -11.00
C ASN A 159 10.02 -24.10 -10.74
N PRO A 160 10.74 -24.66 -9.74
CA PRO A 160 10.78 -26.10 -9.53
C PRO A 160 9.51 -26.69 -8.89
N LYS A 161 8.65 -25.89 -8.24
CA LYS A 161 7.57 -26.41 -7.38
C LYS A 161 6.18 -25.84 -7.66
N ILE A 162 6.05 -24.60 -8.16
CA ILE A 162 4.78 -23.85 -8.16
C ILE A 162 4.32 -23.39 -9.54
#